data_AF-A0A945SUD4-F1
#
_entry.id   AF-A0A945SUD4-F1
#
_cell.length_a   1.000
_cell.length_b   1.000
_cell.length_c   1.000
_cell.angle_alpha   90.00
_cell.angle_beta   90.00
_cell.angle_gamma   90.00
#
_symmetry.space_group_name_H-M   'P 1'
#
loop_
_entity.id
_entity.type
_entity.pdbx_description
1 polymer ?
#
loop_
_entity_poly.entity_id
_entity_poly.type
_entity_poly.pdbx_seq_one_letter_code
_entity_poly.pdbx_strand_id
1 'polypeptide(L)'
;MSKDLMLVGSIPYETTEQVFETFGAGLGQHLAAVPDGEVGPRRHWISKVHYQVMAGHPEFEILRRPEYDNGAERLNPRGPGDSWLFRVKEGVERVRFGDPGWRLGYARDALNSYFVFRTLREKGVLAADLRFQVSIPSVNSVIALRVFPTPGDLDKIKPGYQEAVHAELRTIVDNIPAEDLAIQWDCATEMMDGYGALEGFDPETAIDRNVAQFEAMCPDIPEYAGLGFHLCFGTLGGWPRFAPDDLSGAVKMANAFVERSGRRVDWIHIPVLDRSDDAFFAPLVDLRPAGAKIYLGMIHNMAGFADRLATARKYLPEFGLGAFCGFGREAPDTLPGILDDHLKAAEIASF
;
A
#
# COMPACT_ATOMS: atom_id res chain seq x y z
N MET A 1 16.46 3.89 19.87
CA MET A 1 16.09 2.52 19.47
C MET A 1 15.83 2.54 17.97
N SER A 2 16.27 1.52 17.25
CA SER A 2 16.05 1.42 15.81
C SER A 2 14.57 1.15 15.52
N LYS A 3 14.01 1.84 14.53
CA LYS A 3 12.60 1.70 14.15
C LYS A 3 12.41 0.48 13.25
N ASP A 4 12.51 -0.72 13.82
CA ASP A 4 12.64 -1.97 13.06
C ASP A 4 11.33 -2.69 12.75
N LEU A 5 10.19 -2.19 13.23
CA LEU A 5 8.88 -2.69 12.84
C LEU A 5 8.16 -1.71 11.91
N MET A 6 7.29 -2.25 11.06
CA MET A 6 6.45 -1.49 10.15
C MET A 6 5.05 -2.07 10.07
N LEU A 7 4.06 -1.18 9.95
CA LEU A 7 2.67 -1.48 9.62
C LEU A 7 2.37 -0.95 8.22
N VAL A 8 1.60 -1.70 7.42
CA VAL A 8 1.40 -1.36 5.99
C VAL A 8 0.29 -0.33 5.76
N GLY A 9 -0.86 -0.45 6.43
CA GLY A 9 -2.00 0.44 6.14
C GLY A 9 -3.26 0.01 6.87
N SER A 10 -4.02 -0.92 6.27
CA SER A 10 -5.30 -1.37 6.83
C SER A 10 -5.20 -2.18 8.12
N ILE A 11 -6.04 -1.86 9.10
CA ILE A 11 -6.21 -2.50 10.41
C ILE A 11 -7.72 -2.42 10.74
N PRO A 12 -8.48 -3.54 10.70
CA PRO A 12 -9.94 -3.56 10.65
C PRO A 12 -10.62 -3.28 12.00
N TYR A 13 -10.15 -2.28 12.75
CA TYR A 13 -10.92 -1.66 13.82
C TYR A 13 -12.05 -0.77 13.27
N GLU A 14 -12.98 -0.39 14.14
CA GLU A 14 -14.09 0.48 13.78
C GLU A 14 -13.63 1.94 13.63
N THR A 15 -12.64 2.35 14.42
CA THR A 15 -12.14 3.72 14.49
C THR A 15 -10.63 3.80 14.39
N THR A 16 -10.14 4.91 13.86
CA THR A 16 -8.70 5.22 13.81
C THR A 16 -8.10 5.41 15.21
N GLU A 17 -8.88 5.86 16.20
CA GLU A 17 -8.45 5.97 17.60
C GLU A 17 -8.04 4.59 18.16
N GLN A 18 -8.86 3.56 17.95
CA GLN A 18 -8.54 2.18 18.37
C GLN A 18 -7.26 1.65 17.72
N VAL A 19 -7.01 2.00 16.46
CA VAL A 19 -5.78 1.62 15.74
C VAL A 19 -4.56 2.24 16.43
N PHE A 20 -4.62 3.54 16.70
CA PHE A 20 -3.52 4.25 17.36
C PHE A 20 -3.30 3.80 18.80
N GLU A 21 -4.36 3.61 19.58
CA GLU A 21 -4.25 3.12 20.96
C GLU A 21 -3.71 1.69 21.03
N THR A 22 -4.09 0.82 20.09
CA THR A 22 -3.67 -0.58 20.13
C THR A 22 -2.30 -0.79 19.49
N PHE A 23 -2.19 -0.49 18.20
CA PHE A 23 -0.97 -0.74 17.43
C PHE A 23 0.03 0.40 17.56
N GLY A 24 -0.44 1.65 17.54
CA GLY A 24 0.42 2.82 17.67
C GLY A 24 1.12 2.88 19.04
N ALA A 25 0.38 2.68 20.13
CA ALA A 25 0.96 2.65 21.46
C ALA A 25 1.71 1.32 21.73
N GLY A 26 1.12 0.18 21.35
CA GLY A 26 1.68 -1.15 21.61
C GLY A 26 3.02 -1.40 20.90
N LEU A 27 3.21 -0.87 19.69
CA LEU A 27 4.43 -1.03 18.90
C LEU A 27 5.28 0.24 18.80
N GLY A 28 4.85 1.36 19.40
CA GLY A 28 5.36 2.71 19.11
C GLY A 28 6.88 2.88 19.24
N GLN A 29 7.52 2.16 20.16
CA GLN A 29 8.98 2.19 20.32
C GLN A 29 9.74 1.62 19.11
N HIS A 30 9.10 0.71 18.36
CA HIS A 30 9.65 0.05 17.18
C HIS A 30 9.20 0.68 15.86
N LEU A 31 8.17 1.53 15.86
CA LEU A 31 7.60 2.11 14.64
C LEU A 31 8.19 3.48 14.31
N ALA A 32 8.54 3.66 13.02
CA ALA A 32 8.88 4.99 12.48
C ALA A 32 7.61 5.80 12.15
N ALA A 33 6.57 5.12 11.68
CA ALA A 33 5.28 5.69 11.38
C ALA A 33 4.16 4.70 11.71
N VAL A 34 2.94 5.22 11.93
CA VAL A 34 1.74 4.43 12.17
C VAL A 34 0.64 4.81 11.18
N PRO A 35 0.01 3.84 10.49
CA PRO A 35 -1.12 4.12 9.61
C PRO A 35 -2.40 4.33 10.42
N ASP A 36 -3.37 5.01 9.82
CA ASP A 36 -4.69 5.22 10.42
C ASP A 36 -5.62 3.98 10.40
N GLY A 37 -5.10 2.86 9.90
CA GLY A 37 -5.82 1.59 9.80
C GLY A 37 -6.77 1.48 8.61
N GLU A 38 -6.89 2.50 7.75
CA GLU A 38 -7.86 2.47 6.65
C GLU A 38 -9.25 1.98 7.10
N VAL A 39 -9.73 2.45 8.25
CA VAL A 39 -10.92 1.89 8.91
C VAL A 39 -12.20 2.04 8.08
N GLY A 40 -13.18 1.19 8.38
CA GLY A 40 -14.51 1.23 7.79
C GLY A 40 -14.49 0.98 6.27
N PRO A 41 -15.13 1.84 5.44
CA PRO A 41 -15.19 1.67 3.98
C PRO A 41 -13.83 1.56 3.28
N ARG A 42 -12.75 2.06 3.91
CA ARG A 42 -11.38 2.09 3.36
C ARG A 42 -10.65 0.75 3.49
N ARG A 43 -11.13 -0.18 4.32
CA ARG A 43 -10.42 -1.44 4.65
C ARG A 43 -10.22 -2.38 3.46
N HIS A 44 -10.95 -2.15 2.36
CA HIS A 44 -10.82 -2.89 1.10
C HIS A 44 -10.01 -2.10 0.04
N TRP A 45 -9.12 -1.22 0.49
CA TRP A 45 -8.16 -0.50 -0.34
C TRP A 45 -8.86 0.26 -1.48
N ILE A 46 -8.48 0.04 -2.74
CA ILE A 46 -9.06 0.70 -3.92
C ILE A 46 -10.57 0.46 -4.12
N SER A 47 -11.15 -0.55 -3.46
CA SER A 47 -12.59 -0.84 -3.62
C SER A 47 -13.45 0.37 -3.27
N LYS A 48 -13.02 1.20 -2.29
CA LYS A 48 -13.69 2.46 -1.95
C LYS A 48 -13.82 3.39 -3.16
N VAL A 49 -12.75 3.55 -3.93
CA VAL A 49 -12.76 4.40 -5.13
C VAL A 49 -13.73 3.84 -6.19
N HIS A 50 -13.81 2.52 -6.33
CA HIS A 50 -14.72 1.89 -7.28
C HIS A 50 -16.19 2.29 -7.03
N TYR A 51 -16.68 2.13 -5.80
CA TYR A 51 -18.11 2.41 -5.53
C TYR A 51 -18.41 3.87 -5.15
N GLN A 52 -17.46 4.62 -4.58
CA GLN A 52 -17.72 6.03 -4.21
C GLN A 52 -17.41 7.01 -5.35
N VAL A 53 -16.48 6.68 -6.24
CA VAL A 53 -16.02 7.59 -7.29
C VAL A 53 -16.42 7.09 -8.67
N MET A 54 -16.07 5.84 -9.02
CA MET A 54 -16.23 5.35 -10.39
C MET A 54 -17.68 4.98 -10.72
N ALA A 55 -18.37 4.28 -9.82
CA ALA A 55 -19.76 3.85 -10.03
C ALA A 55 -20.75 5.01 -10.22
N GLY A 56 -20.43 6.19 -9.65
CA GLY A 56 -21.19 7.42 -9.83
C GLY A 56 -20.61 8.39 -10.87
N HIS A 57 -19.53 8.03 -11.57
CA HIS A 57 -18.88 8.94 -12.53
C HIS A 57 -19.69 9.04 -13.83
N PRO A 58 -19.97 10.25 -14.36
CA PRO A 58 -20.78 10.40 -15.56
C PRO A 58 -20.17 9.78 -16.82
N GLU A 59 -18.85 9.61 -16.85
CA GLU A 59 -18.09 9.11 -18.00
C GLU A 59 -17.84 7.58 -17.97
N PHE A 60 -18.26 6.89 -16.91
CA PHE A 60 -18.10 5.43 -16.79
C PHE A 60 -19.42 4.67 -16.91
N GLU A 61 -19.32 3.46 -17.45
CA GLU A 61 -20.37 2.44 -17.39
C GLU A 61 -19.91 1.26 -16.54
N ILE A 62 -20.80 0.75 -15.70
CA ILE A 62 -20.54 -0.43 -14.86
C ILE A 62 -20.78 -1.69 -15.70
N LEU A 63 -19.73 -2.48 -15.90
CA LEU A 63 -19.81 -3.79 -16.55
C LEU A 63 -20.11 -4.90 -15.53
N ARG A 64 -19.58 -4.77 -14.31
CA ARG A 64 -19.81 -5.72 -13.21
C ARG A 64 -19.76 -4.99 -11.87
N ARG A 65 -20.60 -5.45 -10.94
CA ARG A 65 -20.59 -5.07 -9.52
C ARG A 65 -20.52 -6.33 -8.65
N PRO A 66 -20.06 -6.25 -7.40
CA PRO A 66 -20.10 -7.38 -6.50
C PRO A 66 -21.53 -7.91 -6.31
N GLU A 67 -21.65 -9.22 -6.14
CA GLU A 67 -22.92 -9.88 -5.91
C GLU A 67 -23.50 -9.51 -4.54
N TYR A 68 -24.81 -9.37 -4.50
CA TYR A 68 -25.60 -9.14 -3.29
C TYR A 68 -25.34 -10.24 -2.25
N ASP A 69 -25.55 -9.92 -0.99
CA ASP A 69 -25.46 -10.85 0.13
C ASP A 69 -26.85 -11.04 0.73
N ASN A 70 -27.50 -12.16 0.41
CA ASN A 70 -28.89 -12.44 0.83
C ASN A 70 -29.87 -11.31 0.50
N GLY A 71 -29.72 -10.69 -0.68
CA GLY A 71 -30.55 -9.57 -1.13
C GLY A 71 -30.12 -8.19 -0.61
N ALA A 72 -29.13 -8.11 0.28
CA ALA A 72 -28.49 -6.86 0.68
C ALA A 72 -27.38 -6.47 -0.29
N GLU A 73 -27.27 -5.18 -0.61
CA GLU A 73 -26.17 -4.69 -1.44
C GLU A 73 -24.82 -4.90 -0.73
N ARG A 74 -23.85 -5.38 -1.50
CA ARG A 74 -22.47 -5.52 -1.05
C ARG A 74 -21.57 -4.71 -1.97
N LEU A 75 -20.85 -3.74 -1.41
CA LEU A 75 -19.95 -2.88 -2.19
C LEU A 75 -18.52 -3.43 -2.29
N ASN A 76 -18.13 -4.27 -1.33
CA ASN A 76 -16.79 -4.84 -1.27
C ASN A 76 -16.74 -6.23 -1.92
N PRO A 77 -15.83 -6.48 -2.86
CA PRO A 77 -15.74 -7.77 -3.54
C PRO A 77 -15.26 -8.87 -2.60
N ARG A 78 -15.76 -10.10 -2.79
CA ARG A 78 -15.25 -11.30 -2.11
C ARG A 78 -13.92 -11.78 -2.70
N GLY A 79 -13.71 -11.53 -3.99
CA GLY A 79 -12.52 -11.96 -4.73
C GLY A 79 -12.46 -11.37 -6.14
N PRO A 80 -11.48 -11.80 -6.96
CA PRO A 80 -11.31 -11.28 -8.33
C PRO A 80 -12.54 -11.47 -9.23
N GLY A 81 -13.26 -12.59 -9.12
CA GLY A 81 -14.48 -12.87 -9.88
C GLY A 81 -15.67 -11.99 -9.49
N ASP A 82 -15.66 -11.42 -8.29
CA ASP A 82 -16.71 -10.59 -7.69
C ASP A 82 -16.34 -9.08 -7.73
N SER A 83 -15.26 -8.73 -8.42
CA SER A 83 -14.73 -7.36 -8.45
C SER A 83 -15.51 -6.45 -9.40
N TRP A 84 -15.57 -5.17 -9.06
CA TRP A 84 -16.09 -4.12 -9.92
C TRP A 84 -15.35 -4.10 -11.26
N LEU A 85 -16.11 -3.98 -12.36
CA LEU A 85 -15.58 -3.73 -13.69
C LEU A 85 -16.29 -2.53 -14.30
N PHE A 86 -15.53 -1.68 -14.98
CA PHE A 86 -16.03 -0.50 -15.65
C PHE A 86 -15.49 -0.41 -17.08
N ARG A 87 -16.15 0.39 -17.91
CA ARG A 87 -15.58 0.92 -19.15
C ARG A 87 -15.83 2.42 -19.27
N VAL A 88 -15.01 3.09 -20.07
CA VAL A 88 -15.25 4.46 -20.51
C VAL A 88 -16.41 4.47 -21.51
N LYS A 89 -17.32 5.44 -21.39
CA LYS A 89 -18.43 5.62 -22.34
C LYS A 89 -17.91 6.07 -23.71
N GLU A 90 -18.66 5.70 -24.75
CA GLU A 90 -18.39 6.14 -26.13
C GLU A 90 -18.31 7.67 -26.25
N GLY A 91 -17.36 8.14 -27.06
CA GLY A 91 -17.11 9.58 -27.30
C GLY A 91 -16.32 10.30 -26.20
N VAL A 92 -15.97 9.63 -25.11
CA VAL A 92 -15.05 10.19 -24.10
C VAL A 92 -13.61 9.91 -24.53
N GLU A 93 -12.87 10.98 -24.80
CA GLU A 93 -11.44 10.93 -25.18
C GLU A 93 -10.51 11.05 -23.98
N ARG A 94 -10.98 11.68 -22.90
CA ARG A 94 -10.23 11.84 -21.65
C ARG A 94 -11.18 11.97 -20.48
N VAL A 95 -11.00 11.10 -19.48
CA VAL A 95 -11.79 11.15 -18.25
C VAL A 95 -11.27 12.25 -17.35
N ARG A 96 -12.18 13.02 -16.74
CA ARG A 96 -11.83 14.12 -15.81
C ARG A 96 -12.49 13.93 -14.46
N PHE A 97 -11.68 14.04 -13.42
CA PHE A 97 -12.11 13.98 -12.03
C PHE A 97 -12.22 15.43 -11.49
N GLY A 98 -13.44 15.95 -11.41
CA GLY A 98 -13.69 17.28 -10.82
C GLY A 98 -13.48 17.31 -9.30
N ASP A 99 -13.51 18.49 -8.68
CA ASP A 99 -13.22 18.70 -7.25
C ASP A 99 -11.76 18.37 -6.85
N PRO A 100 -10.77 19.07 -7.44
CA PRO A 100 -9.35 18.77 -7.24
C PRO A 100 -8.99 18.91 -5.75
N GLY A 101 -8.27 17.90 -5.23
CA GLY A 101 -7.88 17.83 -3.82
C GLY A 101 -8.79 16.97 -2.94
N TRP A 102 -10.02 16.69 -3.40
CA TRP A 102 -11.04 16.07 -2.55
C TRP A 102 -11.82 14.93 -3.21
N ARG A 103 -11.74 14.80 -4.54
CA ARG A 103 -12.57 13.89 -5.33
C ARG A 103 -12.46 12.41 -4.97
N LEU A 104 -11.24 11.95 -4.69
CA LEU A 104 -10.91 10.57 -4.37
C LEU A 104 -11.12 10.29 -2.88
N GLY A 105 -10.97 11.32 -2.04
CA GLY A 105 -11.28 11.32 -0.62
C GLY A 105 -10.10 10.98 0.29
N TYR A 106 -8.91 10.71 -0.24
CA TYR A 106 -7.69 10.43 0.53
C TYR A 106 -7.30 11.60 1.44
N ALA A 107 -7.35 12.84 0.92
CA ALA A 107 -7.05 14.03 1.69
C ALA A 107 -8.02 14.20 2.87
N ARG A 108 -9.33 14.10 2.60
CA ARG A 108 -10.35 14.17 3.66
C ARG A 108 -10.12 13.12 4.74
N ASP A 109 -9.83 11.88 4.35
CA ASP A 109 -9.56 10.81 5.32
C ASP A 109 -8.29 11.09 6.12
N ALA A 110 -7.20 11.48 5.46
CA ALA A 110 -5.92 11.79 6.10
C ALA A 110 -6.02 12.94 7.09
N LEU A 111 -6.71 14.03 6.75
CA LEU A 111 -6.89 15.19 7.62
C LEU A 111 -7.71 14.83 8.88
N ASN A 112 -8.78 14.03 8.71
CA ASN A 112 -9.59 13.55 9.83
C ASN A 112 -8.78 12.65 10.77
N SER A 113 -8.04 11.68 10.20
CA SER A 113 -7.19 10.76 10.96
C SER A 113 -6.03 11.47 11.66
N TYR A 114 -5.42 12.47 11.01
CA TYR A 114 -4.32 13.25 11.57
C TYR A 114 -4.74 14.05 12.81
N PHE A 115 -5.97 14.56 12.85
CA PHE A 115 -6.50 15.22 14.04
C PHE A 115 -6.49 14.28 15.26
N VAL A 116 -6.93 13.03 15.07
CA VAL A 116 -6.91 12.00 16.12
C VAL A 116 -5.48 11.64 16.52
N PHE A 117 -4.61 11.41 15.53
CA PHE A 117 -3.20 11.10 15.74
C PHE A 117 -2.51 12.15 16.60
N ARG A 118 -2.63 13.43 16.22
CA ARG A 118 -2.02 14.55 16.94
C ARG A 118 -2.54 14.64 18.38
N THR A 119 -3.85 14.48 18.56
CA THR A 119 -4.49 14.50 19.88
C THR A 119 -3.93 13.40 20.80
N LEU A 120 -3.77 12.18 20.29
CA LEU A 120 -3.22 11.06 21.07
C LEU A 120 -1.72 11.22 21.36
N ARG A 121 -0.96 11.82 20.43
CA ARG A 121 0.46 12.14 20.65
C ARG A 121 0.63 13.25 21.69
N GLU A 122 -0.18 14.30 21.66
CA GLU A 122 -0.19 15.38 22.66
C GLU A 122 -0.56 14.88 24.07
N LYS A 123 -1.42 13.85 24.15
CA LYS A 123 -1.77 13.15 25.40
C LYS A 123 -0.70 12.17 25.88
N GLY A 124 0.37 11.95 25.11
CA GLY A 124 1.44 11.00 25.44
C GLY A 124 1.09 9.53 25.24
N VAL A 125 -0.02 9.22 24.54
CA VAL A 125 -0.39 7.83 24.19
C VAL A 125 0.51 7.32 23.06
N LEU A 126 0.81 8.19 22.09
CA LEU A 126 1.75 7.89 21.00
C LEU A 126 3.12 8.49 21.30
N ALA A 127 4.19 7.83 20.83
CA ALA A 127 5.54 8.34 20.95
C ALA A 127 5.71 9.68 20.22
N ALA A 128 6.46 10.61 20.81
CA ALA A 128 6.62 11.96 20.30
C ALA A 128 7.31 12.03 18.92
N ASP A 129 8.17 11.05 18.62
CA ASP A 129 8.91 10.93 17.36
C ASP A 129 8.17 10.09 16.30
N LEU A 130 6.99 9.55 16.62
CA LEU A 130 6.20 8.76 15.69
C LEU A 130 5.61 9.68 14.60
N ARG A 131 5.64 9.20 13.35
CA ARG A 131 4.99 9.86 12.21
C ARG A 131 3.61 9.25 11.92
N PHE A 132 2.76 10.07 11.33
CA PHE A 132 1.47 9.70 10.78
C PHE A 132 1.62 9.20 9.34
N GLN A 133 1.28 7.95 9.10
CA GLN A 133 1.36 7.34 7.77
C GLN A 133 0.05 7.49 7.00
N VAL A 134 0.16 7.98 5.75
CA VAL A 134 -0.92 8.00 4.76
C VAL A 134 -0.53 7.07 3.61
N SER A 135 -1.25 5.96 3.47
CA SER A 135 -1.08 5.02 2.36
C SER A 135 -2.01 5.38 1.20
N ILE A 136 -1.46 5.51 0.00
CA ILE A 136 -2.18 5.87 -1.23
C ILE A 136 -1.89 4.79 -2.28
N PRO A 137 -2.91 4.18 -2.90
CA PRO A 137 -2.69 3.28 -4.03
C PRO A 137 -2.10 4.03 -5.21
N SER A 138 -1.16 3.41 -5.89
CA SER A 138 -0.60 3.96 -7.13
C SER A 138 -1.68 4.11 -8.22
N VAL A 139 -1.49 5.05 -9.15
CA VAL A 139 -2.39 5.26 -10.29
C VAL A 139 -2.52 3.98 -11.12
N ASN A 140 -1.39 3.30 -11.40
CA ASN A 140 -1.41 2.03 -12.14
C ASN A 140 -2.12 0.92 -11.35
N SER A 141 -2.17 1.00 -10.03
CA SER A 141 -2.93 0.05 -9.21
C SER A 141 -4.42 0.30 -9.16
N VAL A 142 -4.87 1.55 -9.21
CA VAL A 142 -6.31 1.84 -9.30
C VAL A 142 -6.82 1.67 -10.74
N ILE A 143 -6.07 2.15 -11.72
CA ILE A 143 -6.43 2.18 -13.13
C ILE A 143 -5.69 1.06 -13.87
N ALA A 144 -6.22 -0.17 -13.74
CA ALA A 144 -5.64 -1.39 -14.27
C ALA A 144 -6.64 -2.21 -15.10
N LEU A 145 -6.15 -3.09 -15.97
CA LEU A 145 -6.99 -3.98 -16.81
C LEU A 145 -7.97 -4.85 -16.00
N ARG A 146 -7.63 -5.20 -14.76
CA ARG A 146 -8.52 -5.97 -13.88
C ARG A 146 -9.75 -5.19 -13.41
N VAL A 147 -9.77 -3.87 -13.63
CA VAL A 147 -10.87 -2.95 -13.28
C VAL A 147 -11.49 -2.37 -14.57
N PHE A 148 -10.66 -2.03 -15.55
CA PHE A 148 -11.05 -1.50 -16.86
C PHE A 148 -10.52 -2.42 -17.98
N PRO A 149 -11.27 -3.48 -18.34
CA PRO A 149 -10.79 -4.52 -19.27
C PRO A 149 -10.83 -4.09 -20.74
N THR A 150 -11.51 -3.00 -21.07
CA THR A 150 -11.64 -2.52 -22.46
C THR A 150 -10.31 -1.91 -22.94
N PRO A 151 -9.75 -2.39 -24.08
CA PRO A 151 -8.52 -1.82 -24.65
C PRO A 151 -8.63 -0.32 -24.91
N GLY A 152 -7.58 0.43 -24.59
CA GLY A 152 -7.50 1.89 -24.77
C GLY A 152 -8.12 2.72 -23.64
N ASP A 153 -8.94 2.13 -22.76
CA ASP A 153 -9.57 2.88 -21.66
C ASP A 153 -8.53 3.41 -20.66
N LEU A 154 -7.49 2.64 -20.36
CA LEU A 154 -6.47 3.07 -19.39
C LEU A 154 -5.80 4.38 -19.81
N ASP A 155 -5.52 4.58 -21.10
CA ASP A 155 -4.88 5.79 -21.63
C ASP A 155 -5.80 7.02 -21.51
N LYS A 156 -7.11 6.82 -21.62
CA LYS A 156 -8.12 7.86 -21.44
C LYS A 156 -8.28 8.26 -19.96
N ILE A 157 -8.02 7.35 -19.03
CA ILE A 157 -8.30 7.53 -17.60
C ILE A 157 -7.09 8.00 -16.82
N LYS A 158 -5.93 7.35 -17.00
CA LYS A 158 -4.73 7.56 -16.19
C LYS A 158 -4.32 9.02 -16.06
N PRO A 159 -4.30 9.85 -17.12
CA PRO A 159 -3.91 11.25 -16.99
C PRO A 159 -4.81 12.04 -16.02
N GLY A 160 -6.14 11.89 -16.13
CA GLY A 160 -7.08 12.58 -15.26
C GLY A 160 -7.08 12.04 -13.83
N TYR A 161 -6.90 10.72 -13.65
CA TYR A 161 -6.80 10.13 -12.32
C TYR A 161 -5.50 10.54 -11.62
N GLN A 162 -4.38 10.59 -12.34
CA GLN A 162 -3.10 11.06 -11.81
C GLN A 162 -3.19 12.53 -11.37
N GLU A 163 -3.81 13.41 -12.17
CA GLU A 163 -4.07 14.80 -11.77
C GLU A 163 -4.88 14.89 -10.46
N ALA A 164 -5.88 14.02 -10.27
CA ALA A 164 -6.68 13.99 -9.06
C ALA A 164 -5.87 13.50 -7.84
N VAL A 165 -5.09 12.42 -7.98
CA VAL A 165 -4.18 11.93 -6.93
C VAL A 165 -3.17 13.00 -6.55
N HIS A 166 -2.62 13.70 -7.54
CA HIS A 166 -1.65 14.76 -7.32
C HIS A 166 -2.25 15.96 -6.57
N ALA A 167 -3.47 16.35 -6.91
CA ALA A 167 -4.19 17.40 -6.18
C ALA A 167 -4.51 17.00 -4.73
N GLU A 168 -4.86 15.74 -4.48
CA GLU A 168 -5.07 15.21 -3.13
C GLU A 168 -3.77 15.19 -2.32
N LEU A 169 -2.66 14.76 -2.94
CA LEU A 169 -1.34 14.78 -2.33
C LEU A 169 -0.95 16.19 -1.90
N ARG A 170 -1.16 17.20 -2.76
CA ARG A 170 -0.95 18.62 -2.43
C ARG A 170 -1.80 19.05 -1.23
N THR A 171 -3.07 18.71 -1.24
CA THR A 171 -3.98 19.02 -0.13
C THR A 171 -3.50 18.40 1.19
N ILE A 172 -2.99 17.17 1.16
CA ILE A 172 -2.42 16.51 2.34
C ILE A 172 -1.18 17.25 2.84
N VAL A 173 -0.20 17.51 1.98
CA VAL A 173 1.07 18.15 2.37
C VAL A 173 0.90 19.62 2.80
N ASP A 174 -0.11 20.31 2.28
CA ASP A 174 -0.44 21.68 2.68
C ASP A 174 -1.09 21.76 4.07
N ASN A 175 -1.69 20.66 4.56
CA ASN A 175 -2.49 20.64 5.79
C ASN A 175 -1.92 19.75 6.91
N ILE A 176 -0.90 18.93 6.62
CA ILE A 176 -0.21 18.09 7.60
C ILE A 176 1.28 18.49 7.62
N PRO A 177 1.85 18.86 8.78
CA PRO A 177 3.27 19.18 8.89
C PRO A 177 4.17 18.07 8.33
N ALA A 178 5.18 18.43 7.56
CA ALA A 178 6.03 17.48 6.86
C ALA A 178 6.76 16.54 7.84
N GLU A 179 7.21 17.06 8.98
CA GLU A 179 7.86 16.32 10.05
C GLU A 179 6.99 15.21 10.66
N ASP A 180 5.67 15.40 10.61
CA ASP A 180 4.69 14.42 11.09
C ASP A 180 4.32 13.40 10.02
N LEU A 181 4.59 13.67 8.75
CA LEU A 181 3.98 12.91 7.65
C LEU A 181 4.90 11.79 7.15
N ALA A 182 4.28 10.65 6.82
CA ALA A 182 4.88 9.55 6.07
C ALA A 182 3.90 9.14 4.94
N ILE A 183 4.29 9.34 3.68
CA ILE A 183 3.51 8.92 2.51
C ILE A 183 3.99 7.55 2.04
N GLN A 184 3.06 6.61 1.91
CA GLN A 184 3.32 5.31 1.31
C GLN A 184 2.56 5.15 -0.01
N TRP A 185 3.26 4.68 -1.05
CA TRP A 185 2.61 4.20 -2.27
C TRP A 185 2.38 2.69 -2.22
N ASP A 186 1.13 2.25 -2.35
CA ASP A 186 0.77 0.84 -2.44
C ASP A 186 0.75 0.37 -3.90
N CYS A 187 1.64 -0.56 -4.22
CA CYS A 187 1.97 -0.96 -5.58
C CYS A 187 1.64 -2.43 -5.80
N ALA A 188 0.44 -2.77 -6.30
CA ALA A 188 0.05 -4.17 -6.56
C ALA A 188 0.15 -4.54 -8.05
N THR A 189 -0.20 -3.63 -8.95
CA THR A 189 -0.14 -3.89 -10.41
C THR A 189 1.28 -3.84 -10.90
N GLU A 190 2.06 -2.90 -10.36
CA GLU A 190 3.49 -2.79 -10.54
C GLU A 190 4.19 -4.12 -10.24
N MET A 191 3.75 -4.81 -9.18
CA MET A 191 4.33 -6.10 -8.83
C MET A 191 3.99 -7.18 -9.84
N MET A 192 2.73 -7.28 -10.26
CA MET A 192 2.37 -8.21 -11.35
C MET A 192 3.19 -7.94 -12.61
N ASP A 193 3.40 -6.67 -12.95
CA ASP A 193 4.19 -6.26 -14.11
C ASP A 193 5.69 -6.59 -13.95
N GLY A 194 6.25 -6.38 -12.76
CA GLY A 194 7.64 -6.71 -12.44
C GLY A 194 7.95 -8.19 -12.58
N TYR A 195 6.94 -9.05 -12.44
CA TYR A 195 7.02 -10.49 -12.68
C TYR A 195 6.52 -10.91 -14.08
N GLY A 196 6.24 -9.97 -14.98
CA GLY A 196 5.77 -10.26 -16.34
C GLY A 196 4.36 -10.86 -16.42
N ALA A 197 3.55 -10.71 -15.37
CA ALA A 197 2.22 -11.31 -15.25
C ALA A 197 1.08 -10.44 -15.86
N LEU A 198 1.40 -9.32 -16.51
CA LEU A 198 0.43 -8.51 -17.23
C LEU A 198 0.38 -8.93 -18.71
N GLU A 199 -0.65 -9.69 -19.07
CA GLU A 199 -0.87 -10.12 -20.45
C GLU A 199 -1.00 -8.93 -21.42
N GLY A 200 -0.38 -9.04 -22.58
CA GLY A 200 -0.43 -8.03 -23.64
C GLY A 200 0.50 -6.83 -23.46
N PHE A 201 1.31 -6.79 -22.38
CA PHE A 201 2.34 -5.78 -22.19
C PHE A 201 3.73 -6.34 -22.45
N ASP A 202 4.60 -5.51 -23.06
CA ASP A 202 6.01 -5.83 -23.24
C ASP A 202 6.76 -5.76 -21.89
N PRO A 203 7.36 -6.86 -21.39
CA PRO A 203 8.13 -6.89 -20.15
C PRO A 203 9.35 -5.95 -20.14
N GLU A 204 9.92 -5.63 -21.32
CA GLU A 204 11.07 -4.72 -21.43
C GLU A 204 10.69 -3.28 -21.04
N THR A 205 9.43 -2.92 -21.24
CA THR A 205 8.90 -1.57 -20.90
C THR A 205 8.31 -1.49 -19.50
N ALA A 206 8.38 -2.57 -18.70
CA ALA A 206 7.73 -2.65 -17.39
C ALA A 206 8.25 -1.59 -16.41
N ILE A 207 9.55 -1.26 -16.44
CA ILE A 207 10.11 -0.23 -15.55
C ILE A 207 9.51 1.14 -15.90
N ASP A 208 9.70 1.60 -17.15
CA ASP A 208 9.28 2.95 -17.56
C ASP A 208 7.77 3.17 -17.38
N ARG A 209 6.95 2.15 -17.65
CA ARG A 209 5.50 2.20 -17.45
C ARG A 209 5.09 2.39 -15.98
N ASN A 210 5.89 1.89 -15.02
CA ASN A 210 5.54 1.90 -13.60
C ASN A 210 6.19 3.05 -12.82
N VAL A 211 7.34 3.57 -13.25
CA VAL A 211 8.03 4.68 -12.57
C VAL A 211 7.46 6.05 -12.90
N ALA A 212 6.89 6.24 -14.10
CA ALA A 212 6.49 7.57 -14.59
C ALA A 212 5.51 8.33 -13.67
N GLN A 213 4.59 7.62 -13.01
CA GLN A 213 3.66 8.21 -12.05
C GLN A 213 4.38 8.78 -10.81
N PHE A 214 5.44 8.11 -10.35
CA PHE A 214 6.21 8.51 -9.18
C PHE A 214 7.18 9.64 -9.52
N GLU A 215 7.82 9.59 -10.70
CA GLU A 215 8.60 10.71 -11.23
C GLU A 215 7.80 12.02 -11.26
N ALA A 216 6.52 11.93 -11.63
CA ALA A 216 5.65 13.09 -11.73
C ALA A 216 5.14 13.60 -10.37
N MET A 217 4.99 12.75 -9.36
CA MET A 217 4.28 13.09 -8.11
C MET A 217 5.19 13.15 -6.87
N CYS A 218 6.20 12.29 -6.77
CA CYS A 218 7.06 12.21 -5.59
C CYS A 218 7.87 13.50 -5.32
N PRO A 219 8.39 14.23 -6.33
CA PRO A 219 9.11 15.48 -6.09
C PRO A 219 8.30 16.59 -5.40
N ASP A 220 6.96 16.53 -5.49
CA ASP A 220 6.06 17.49 -4.83
C ASP A 220 5.85 17.18 -3.34
N ILE A 221 6.36 16.05 -2.84
CA ILE A 221 6.32 15.69 -1.42
C ILE A 221 7.52 16.34 -0.70
N PRO A 222 7.30 17.14 0.36
CA PRO A 222 8.39 17.80 1.08
C PRO A 222 9.48 16.85 1.57
N GLU A 223 10.74 17.27 1.50
CA GLU A 223 11.91 16.42 1.83
C GLU A 223 11.88 15.85 3.27
N TYR A 224 11.30 16.61 4.20
CA TYR A 224 11.18 16.20 5.61
C TYR A 224 10.07 15.16 5.83
N ALA A 225 9.07 15.10 4.95
CA ALA A 225 8.05 14.06 4.99
C ALA A 225 8.62 12.73 4.52
N GLY A 226 8.24 11.66 5.20
CA GLY A 226 8.64 10.31 4.86
C GLY A 226 8.04 9.89 3.52
N LEU A 227 8.81 9.15 2.71
CA LEU A 227 8.31 8.50 1.49
C LEU A 227 8.73 7.03 1.47
N GLY A 228 7.78 6.15 1.18
CA GLY A 228 8.11 4.76 0.90
C GLY A 228 7.09 4.03 0.04
N PHE A 229 7.38 2.76 -0.22
CA PHE A 229 6.63 1.92 -1.13
C PHE A 229 6.29 0.58 -0.51
N HIS A 230 5.05 0.14 -0.66
CA HIS A 230 4.62 -1.23 -0.35
C HIS A 230 4.44 -2.03 -1.64
N LEU A 231 5.31 -3.03 -1.85
CA LEU A 231 5.37 -3.86 -3.04
C LEU A 231 4.39 -5.04 -2.95
N CYS A 232 3.10 -4.74 -3.03
CA CYS A 232 2.01 -5.64 -2.67
C CYS A 232 1.88 -6.87 -3.58
N PHE A 233 1.86 -8.09 -3.01
CA PHE A 233 1.47 -9.32 -3.73
C PHE A 233 -0.06 -9.57 -3.71
N GLY A 234 -0.80 -8.66 -3.07
CA GLY A 234 -2.25 -8.67 -3.00
C GLY A 234 -2.82 -9.77 -2.12
N THR A 235 -4.06 -9.55 -1.70
CA THR A 235 -4.70 -10.36 -0.65
C THR A 235 -6.23 -10.48 -0.84
N LEU A 236 -6.76 -9.92 -1.93
CA LEU A 236 -8.16 -10.03 -2.31
C LEU A 236 -8.45 -11.46 -2.80
N GLY A 237 -9.35 -12.15 -2.10
CA GLY A 237 -9.60 -13.58 -2.33
C GLY A 237 -8.65 -14.53 -1.59
N GLY A 238 -7.79 -14.00 -0.71
CA GLY A 238 -6.83 -14.78 0.08
C GLY A 238 -5.40 -14.29 -0.09
N TRP A 239 -4.54 -14.61 0.89
CA TRP A 239 -3.10 -14.35 0.81
C TRP A 239 -2.34 -15.59 0.29
N PRO A 240 -1.43 -15.42 -0.68
CA PRO A 240 -1.27 -14.27 -1.56
C PRO A 240 -2.26 -14.31 -2.74
N ARG A 241 -2.57 -13.14 -3.34
CA ARG A 241 -3.30 -13.10 -4.62
C ARG A 241 -2.44 -13.60 -5.77
N PHE A 242 -1.13 -13.35 -5.72
CA PHE A 242 -0.13 -13.86 -6.67
C PHE A 242 1.13 -14.30 -5.91
N ALA A 243 1.66 -15.48 -6.23
CA ALA A 243 2.80 -16.07 -5.55
C ALA A 243 4.00 -16.22 -6.53
N PRO A 244 4.99 -15.32 -6.48
CA PRO A 244 6.19 -15.43 -7.32
C PRO A 244 7.14 -16.54 -6.85
N ASP A 245 7.96 -17.03 -7.79
CA ASP A 245 8.99 -18.05 -7.52
C ASP A 245 10.20 -17.51 -6.75
N ASP A 246 10.47 -16.21 -6.82
CA ASP A 246 11.55 -15.51 -6.12
C ASP A 246 11.23 -14.01 -5.90
N LEU A 247 12.16 -13.27 -5.28
CA LEU A 247 12.04 -11.83 -5.06
C LEU A 247 12.58 -10.95 -6.21
N SER A 248 12.95 -11.53 -7.36
CA SER A 248 13.63 -10.78 -8.44
C SER A 248 12.77 -9.63 -9.00
N GLY A 249 11.47 -9.86 -9.23
CA GLY A 249 10.54 -8.82 -9.67
C GLY A 249 10.37 -7.70 -8.63
N ALA A 250 10.34 -8.05 -7.34
CA ALA A 250 10.29 -7.07 -6.25
C ALA A 250 11.56 -6.23 -6.17
N VAL A 251 12.73 -6.85 -6.27
CA VAL A 251 14.03 -6.16 -6.29
C VAL A 251 14.15 -5.25 -7.51
N LYS A 252 13.73 -5.72 -8.69
CA LYS A 252 13.69 -4.92 -9.92
C LYS A 252 12.86 -3.64 -9.75
N MET A 253 11.63 -3.77 -9.22
CA MET A 253 10.75 -2.61 -9.00
C MET A 253 11.23 -1.71 -7.87
N ALA A 254 11.70 -2.27 -6.74
CA ALA A 254 12.26 -1.51 -5.62
C ALA A 254 13.40 -0.59 -6.09
N ASN A 255 14.36 -1.15 -6.82
CA ASN A 255 15.50 -0.40 -7.35
C ASN A 255 15.06 0.73 -8.28
N ALA A 256 14.11 0.43 -9.18
CA ALA A 256 13.58 1.43 -10.11
C ALA A 256 12.85 2.56 -9.38
N PHE A 257 12.06 2.27 -8.35
CA PHE A 257 11.35 3.28 -7.57
C PHE A 257 12.31 4.15 -6.76
N VAL A 258 13.32 3.56 -6.13
CA VAL A 258 14.37 4.32 -5.43
C VAL A 258 15.11 5.25 -6.39
N GLU A 259 15.48 4.76 -7.57
CA GLU A 259 16.24 5.53 -8.56
C GLU A 259 15.41 6.66 -9.20
N ARG A 260 14.12 6.41 -9.48
CA ARG A 260 13.28 7.28 -10.30
C ARG A 260 12.24 8.08 -9.49
N SER A 261 12.21 7.99 -8.16
CA SER A 261 11.29 8.83 -7.37
C SER A 261 11.62 10.33 -7.39
N GLY A 262 12.81 10.72 -7.89
CA GLY A 262 13.22 12.14 -7.97
C GLY A 262 13.51 12.81 -6.63
N ARG A 263 13.43 12.06 -5.52
CA ARG A 263 13.78 12.46 -4.15
C ARG A 263 14.14 11.24 -3.31
N ARG A 264 14.63 11.46 -2.09
CA ARG A 264 14.94 10.38 -1.13
C ARG A 264 13.71 9.52 -0.87
N VAL A 265 13.90 8.20 -0.95
CA VAL A 265 12.96 7.19 -0.45
C VAL A 265 13.47 6.74 0.91
N ASP A 266 12.61 6.78 1.92
CA ASP A 266 12.94 6.47 3.31
C ASP A 266 12.70 4.99 3.63
N TRP A 267 11.74 4.32 2.99
CA TRP A 267 11.55 2.86 3.13
C TRP A 267 11.01 2.15 1.89
N ILE A 268 11.31 0.85 1.78
CA ILE A 268 10.67 -0.09 0.86
C ILE A 268 10.20 -1.30 1.68
N HIS A 269 8.93 -1.66 1.52
CA HIS A 269 8.36 -2.86 2.10
C HIS A 269 8.15 -3.95 1.04
N ILE A 270 8.76 -5.12 1.24
CA ILE A 270 8.70 -6.27 0.34
C ILE A 270 8.01 -7.44 1.06
N PRO A 271 6.82 -7.88 0.64
CA PRO A 271 6.17 -9.06 1.19
C PRO A 271 7.00 -10.34 0.97
N VAL A 272 6.96 -11.24 1.94
CA VAL A 272 7.67 -12.52 1.88
C VAL A 272 6.66 -13.65 2.01
N LEU A 273 6.70 -14.62 1.09
CA LEU A 273 5.85 -15.81 1.13
C LEU A 273 6.21 -16.72 2.30
N ASP A 274 5.40 -17.75 2.56
CA ASP A 274 5.68 -18.73 3.61
C ASP A 274 6.70 -19.79 3.13
N ARG A 275 7.94 -19.36 2.92
CA ARG A 275 9.04 -20.19 2.43
C ARG A 275 10.40 -19.69 2.92
N SER A 276 11.33 -20.62 3.10
CA SER A 276 12.66 -20.39 3.68
C SER A 276 13.80 -20.92 2.80
N ASP A 277 13.54 -21.25 1.53
CA ASP A 277 14.57 -21.71 0.61
C ASP A 277 15.43 -20.57 0.06
N ASP A 278 16.70 -20.86 -0.17
CA ASP A 278 17.71 -19.90 -0.63
C ASP A 278 17.36 -19.24 -1.97
N ALA A 279 16.75 -19.98 -2.91
CA ALA A 279 16.40 -19.47 -4.24
C ALA A 279 15.40 -18.30 -4.17
N PHE A 280 14.47 -18.32 -3.22
CA PHE A 280 13.50 -17.23 -3.05
C PHE A 280 14.17 -15.89 -2.69
N PHE A 281 15.16 -15.95 -1.79
CA PHE A 281 15.80 -14.77 -1.20
C PHE A 281 17.06 -14.33 -1.92
N ALA A 282 17.66 -15.21 -2.74
CA ALA A 282 18.88 -14.92 -3.48
C ALA A 282 18.87 -13.57 -4.23
N PRO A 283 17.76 -13.13 -4.87
CA PRO A 283 17.72 -11.84 -5.54
C PRO A 283 17.94 -10.62 -4.64
N LEU A 284 17.77 -10.73 -3.32
CA LEU A 284 17.96 -9.60 -2.38
C LEU A 284 19.37 -9.00 -2.44
N VAL A 285 20.38 -9.75 -2.89
CA VAL A 285 21.75 -9.25 -3.05
C VAL A 285 21.85 -8.10 -4.07
N ASP A 286 20.88 -8.00 -4.98
CA ASP A 286 20.84 -6.97 -6.03
C ASP A 286 20.07 -5.72 -5.60
N LEU A 287 19.57 -5.65 -4.36
CA LEU A 287 18.90 -4.45 -3.83
C LEU A 287 19.88 -3.27 -3.74
N ARG A 288 19.40 -2.12 -4.22
CA ARG A 288 20.08 -0.82 -4.17
C ARG A 288 19.20 0.18 -3.44
N PRO A 289 19.10 0.07 -2.10
CA PRO A 289 18.16 0.89 -1.32
C PRO A 289 18.49 2.38 -1.32
N ALA A 290 19.72 2.78 -1.66
CA ALA A 290 20.18 4.18 -1.65
C ALA A 290 19.83 4.95 -0.36
N GLY A 291 19.91 4.28 0.80
CA GLY A 291 19.57 4.83 2.11
C GLY A 291 18.15 4.51 2.61
N ALA A 292 17.27 3.98 1.75
CA ALA A 292 15.95 3.51 2.17
C ALA A 292 16.08 2.30 3.11
N LYS A 293 15.30 2.28 4.19
CA LYS A 293 15.20 1.10 5.04
C LYS A 293 14.35 0.03 4.36
N ILE A 294 14.87 -1.19 4.29
CA ILE A 294 14.11 -2.34 3.77
C ILE A 294 13.33 -2.96 4.93
N TYR A 295 12.03 -3.15 4.73
CA TYR A 295 11.17 -3.95 5.60
C TYR A 295 10.72 -5.20 4.86
N LEU A 296 10.97 -6.37 5.43
CA LEU A 296 10.50 -7.64 4.90
C LEU A 296 9.19 -8.06 5.58
N GLY A 297 8.16 -8.23 4.77
CA GLY A 297 6.80 -8.59 5.18
C GLY A 297 6.66 -10.07 5.50
N MET A 298 7.33 -10.55 6.54
CA MET A 298 7.37 -11.97 6.93
C MET A 298 6.60 -12.31 8.22
N ILE A 299 5.97 -11.34 8.88
CA ILE A 299 5.14 -11.58 10.07
C ILE A 299 3.77 -12.15 9.62
N HIS A 300 3.63 -13.47 9.72
CA HIS A 300 2.39 -14.22 9.46
C HIS A 300 2.46 -15.64 10.01
N ASN A 301 2.97 -16.61 9.25
CA ASN A 301 3.23 -17.95 9.79
C ASN A 301 4.46 -17.90 10.73
N MET A 302 4.18 -17.72 12.01
CA MET A 302 5.21 -17.61 13.03
C MET A 302 5.93 -18.93 13.34
N ALA A 303 5.38 -20.08 12.93
CA ALA A 303 6.05 -21.37 13.11
C ALA A 303 7.32 -21.47 12.25
N GLY A 304 7.27 -20.97 11.01
CA GLY A 304 8.42 -20.93 10.09
C GLY A 304 9.22 -19.63 10.12
N PHE A 305 8.87 -18.66 10.98
CA PHE A 305 9.45 -17.32 10.95
C PHE A 305 10.96 -17.32 11.17
N ALA A 306 11.48 -18.07 12.15
CA ALA A 306 12.91 -18.09 12.46
C ALA A 306 13.76 -18.60 11.28
N ASP A 307 13.30 -19.63 10.58
CA ASP A 307 13.99 -20.17 9.40
C ASP A 307 13.95 -19.18 8.24
N ARG A 308 12.80 -18.51 8.02
CA ARG A 308 12.66 -17.47 6.98
C ARG A 308 13.58 -16.28 7.26
N LEU A 309 13.62 -15.83 8.51
CA LEU A 309 14.51 -14.76 8.98
C LEU A 309 15.99 -15.15 8.75
N ALA A 310 16.38 -16.37 9.13
CA ALA A 310 17.75 -16.86 8.98
C ALA A 310 18.17 -16.95 7.51
N THR A 311 17.30 -17.45 6.62
CA THR A 311 17.60 -17.50 5.19
C THR A 311 17.69 -16.11 4.58
N ALA A 312 16.75 -15.21 4.88
CA ALA A 312 16.79 -13.83 4.38
C ALA A 312 18.09 -13.11 4.78
N ARG A 313 18.58 -13.30 6.01
CA ARG A 313 19.83 -12.70 6.53
C ARG A 313 21.09 -13.14 5.80
N LYS A 314 21.08 -14.27 5.09
CA LYS A 314 22.20 -14.67 4.21
C LYS A 314 22.37 -13.72 3.03
N TYR A 315 21.29 -13.10 2.58
CA TYR A 315 21.24 -12.28 1.36
C TYR A 315 21.04 -10.79 1.65
N LEU A 316 20.42 -10.45 2.77
CA LEU A 316 20.26 -9.09 3.27
C LEU A 316 20.50 -9.07 4.79
N PRO A 317 21.70 -8.70 5.28
CA PRO A 317 22.03 -8.82 6.70
C PRO A 317 21.20 -7.94 7.64
N GLU A 318 20.79 -6.76 7.17
CA GLU A 318 20.06 -5.76 7.96
C GLU A 318 18.75 -5.36 7.26
N PHE A 319 17.64 -5.55 7.96
CA PHE A 319 16.31 -5.14 7.52
C PHE A 319 15.36 -5.04 8.73
N GLY A 320 14.29 -4.26 8.59
CA GLY A 320 13.16 -4.28 9.51
C GLY A 320 12.10 -5.31 9.11
N LEU A 321 11.10 -5.49 9.96
CA LEU A 321 10.04 -6.48 9.78
C LEU A 321 8.66 -5.81 9.67
N GLY A 322 7.79 -6.41 8.87
CA GLY A 322 6.38 -6.11 8.83
C GLY A 322 5.56 -7.38 8.57
N ALA A 323 4.24 -7.25 8.61
CA ALA A 323 3.37 -8.27 8.03
C ALA A 323 3.40 -8.22 6.50
N PHE A 324 2.93 -9.27 5.84
CA PHE A 324 2.95 -9.35 4.37
C PHE A 324 2.13 -8.25 3.68
N CYS A 325 1.10 -7.71 4.33
CA CYS A 325 0.19 -6.69 3.82
C CYS A 325 -0.57 -6.06 5.00
N GLY A 326 -1.48 -5.12 4.72
CA GLY A 326 -2.47 -4.66 5.69
C GLY A 326 -3.55 -5.73 6.00
N PHE A 327 -4.13 -5.63 7.18
CA PHE A 327 -5.06 -6.58 7.79
C PHE A 327 -6.52 -6.31 7.44
N GLY A 328 -6.85 -5.43 6.50
CA GLY A 328 -8.23 -4.95 6.27
C GLY A 328 -9.31 -6.01 5.97
N ARG A 329 -8.91 -7.26 5.69
CA ARG A 329 -9.81 -8.42 5.48
C ARG A 329 -9.69 -9.50 6.57
N GLU A 330 -8.83 -9.30 7.56
CA GLU A 330 -8.75 -10.16 8.74
C GLU A 330 -9.96 -9.92 9.65
N ALA A 331 -10.31 -10.91 10.45
CA ALA A 331 -11.36 -10.78 11.45
C ALA A 331 -10.87 -9.93 12.65
N PRO A 332 -11.66 -9.00 13.19
CA PRO A 332 -11.20 -8.13 14.29
C PRO A 332 -10.70 -8.86 15.54
N ASP A 333 -11.18 -10.08 15.80
CA ASP A 333 -10.77 -10.92 16.93
C ASP A 333 -9.35 -11.50 16.79
N THR A 334 -8.75 -11.46 15.59
CA THR A 334 -7.36 -11.90 15.37
C THR A 334 -6.33 -10.79 15.63
N LEU A 335 -6.76 -9.53 15.74
CA LEU A 335 -5.86 -8.37 15.87
C LEU A 335 -4.94 -8.40 17.09
N PRO A 336 -5.38 -8.85 18.29
CA PRO A 336 -4.47 -9.02 19.43
C PRO A 336 -3.33 -10.00 19.12
N GLY A 337 -3.64 -11.13 18.47
CA GLY A 337 -2.62 -12.10 18.08
C GLY A 337 -1.64 -11.54 17.05
N ILE A 338 -2.13 -10.74 16.09
CA ILE A 338 -1.27 -10.05 15.13
C ILE A 338 -0.31 -9.06 15.82
N LEU A 339 -0.80 -8.31 16.81
CA LEU A 339 0.05 -7.42 17.61
C LEU A 339 1.15 -8.22 18.32
N ASP A 340 0.77 -9.31 18.99
CA ASP A 340 1.70 -10.20 19.69
C ASP A 340 2.74 -10.82 18.74
N ASP A 341 2.33 -11.19 17.53
CA ASP A 341 3.23 -11.72 16.50
C ASP A 341 4.28 -10.68 16.08
N HIS A 342 3.94 -9.39 16.04
CA HIS A 342 4.92 -8.33 15.76
C HIS A 342 5.94 -8.17 16.88
N LEU A 343 5.50 -8.20 18.14
CA LEU A 343 6.38 -8.14 19.30
C LEU A 343 7.30 -9.38 19.36
N LYS A 344 6.74 -10.56 19.15
CA LYS A 344 7.49 -11.82 19.09
C LYS A 344 8.50 -11.84 17.94
N ALA A 345 8.13 -11.30 16.78
CA ALA A 345 9.04 -11.18 15.65
C ALA A 345 10.23 -10.26 15.97
N ALA A 346 9.99 -9.13 16.65
CA ALA A 346 11.07 -8.24 17.12
C ALA A 346 11.99 -8.93 18.13
N GLU A 347 11.43 -9.72 19.07
CA GLU A 347 12.21 -10.51 20.03
C GLU A 347 13.11 -11.53 19.31
N ILE A 348 12.55 -12.34 18.42
CA ILE A 348 13.30 -13.34 17.65
C ILE A 348 14.38 -12.69 16.79
N ALA A 349 14.10 -11.50 16.22
CA ALA A 349 15.05 -10.75 15.43
C ALA A 349 16.12 -10.03 16.25
N SER A 350 15.94 -9.91 17.56
CA SER A 350 16.83 -9.20 18.49
C SER A 350 16.98 -7.71 18.17
N PHE A 351 15.85 -7.04 17.93
CA PHE A 351 15.77 -5.58 17.73
C PHE A 351 15.73 -4.77 19.03
#